data_AF-A0A538IP62-F1
#
_entry.id   AF-A0A538IP62-F1
#
_cell.length_a   1.000
_cell.length_b   1.000
_cell.length_c   1.000
_cell.angle_alpha   90.00
_cell.angle_beta   90.00
_cell.angle_gamma   90.00
#
_symmetry.space_group_name_H-M   'P 1'
#
loop_
_entity.id
_entity.type
_entity.pdbx_description
1 polymer ?
#
loop_
_entity_poly.entity_id
_entity_poly.type
_entity_poly.pdbx_seq_one_letter_code
_entity_poly.pdbx_strand_id
1 'polypeptide(L)' 'FDPNSKYFDPKSTPEDPRWWMPDVGFVRKFPRVITLAELRTVHGLEPMVLLNRSRLSVQPVAEEEWQIVMQLAEQT' A
#
# COMPACT_ATOMS: atom_id res chain seq x y z
N PHE A 1 -9.89 -5.80 19.73
CA PHE A 1 -11.03 -6.02 20.64
C PHE A 1 -11.17 -4.96 21.74
N ASP A 2 -10.24 -4.00 21.86
CA ASP A 2 -10.35 -2.90 22.86
C ASP A 2 -11.49 -1.93 22.51
N PRO A 3 -12.52 -1.75 23.36
CA PRO A 3 -13.64 -0.84 23.12
C PRO A 3 -13.26 0.65 23.03
N ASN A 4 -12.10 1.03 23.59
CA ASN A 4 -11.62 2.41 23.54
C ASN A 4 -10.86 2.72 22.24
N SER A 5 -10.56 1.70 21.43
CA SER A 5 -9.89 1.89 20.14
C SER A 5 -10.84 2.51 19.11
N LYS A 6 -10.33 3.48 18.34
CA LYS A 6 -11.05 4.06 17.19
C LYS A 6 -11.46 3.03 16.15
N TYR A 7 -10.76 1.90 16.07
CA TYR A 7 -11.00 0.82 15.11
C TYR A 7 -11.72 -0.38 15.76
N PHE A 8 -12.33 -0.20 16.94
CA PHE A 8 -13.09 -1.25 17.58
C PHE A 8 -14.29 -1.69 16.72
N ASP A 9 -14.40 -2.99 16.49
CA ASP A 9 -15.56 -3.62 15.86
C ASP A 9 -16.24 -4.55 16.89
N PRO A 10 -17.41 -4.18 17.44
CA PRO A 10 -18.12 -5.00 18.43
C PRO A 10 -18.61 -6.34 17.86
N LYS A 11 -18.60 -6.53 16.54
CA LYS A 11 -18.98 -7.79 15.88
C LYS A 11 -17.78 -8.71 15.63
N SER A 12 -16.56 -8.27 15.86
CA SER A 12 -15.37 -9.13 15.77
C SER A 12 -15.13 -9.76 17.14
N THR A 13 -15.16 -11.09 17.22
CA THR A 13 -14.86 -11.83 18.46
C THR A 13 -13.45 -12.44 18.41
N PRO A 14 -12.86 -12.82 19.55
CA PRO A 14 -11.58 -13.54 19.56
C PRO A 14 -11.62 -14.88 18.82
N GLU A 15 -12.75 -15.57 18.83
CA GLU A 15 -12.95 -16.86 18.16
C GLU A 15 -13.20 -16.71 16.65
N ASP A 16 -13.72 -15.57 16.20
CA ASP A 16 -13.96 -15.22 14.79
C ASP A 16 -13.46 -13.79 14.49
N PRO A 17 -12.12 -13.60 14.39
CA PRO A 17 -11.54 -12.29 14.14
C PRO A 17 -11.76 -11.85 12.69
N ARG A 18 -12.45 -10.71 12.51
CA ARG A 18 -12.76 -10.13 11.18
C ARG A 18 -11.62 -9.30 10.60
N TRP A 19 -10.70 -8.85 11.45
CA TRP A 19 -9.63 -7.92 11.11
C TRP A 19 -8.28 -8.55 11.35
N TRP A 20 -7.40 -8.41 10.36
CA TRP A 20 -6.03 -8.93 10.38
C TRP A 20 -5.06 -7.77 10.16
N MET A 21 -4.00 -7.74 10.94
CA MET A 21 -2.97 -6.69 10.89
C MET A 21 -1.59 -7.37 10.86
N PRO A 22 -0.94 -7.45 9.70
CA PRO A 22 0.42 -7.97 9.65
C PRO A 22 1.41 -6.97 10.25
N ASP A 23 2.41 -7.48 10.96
CA ASP A 23 3.55 -6.69 11.40
C ASP A 23 4.50 -6.45 10.22
N VAL A 24 4.98 -5.21 10.08
CA VAL A 24 5.93 -4.82 9.04
C VAL A 24 7.18 -4.20 9.66
N GLY A 25 8.34 -4.51 9.10
CA GLY A 25 9.63 -3.96 9.49
C GLY A 25 10.08 -2.86 8.54
N PHE A 26 10.74 -1.83 9.09
CA PHE A 26 11.41 -0.83 8.26
C PHE A 26 12.60 -1.45 7.52
N VAL A 27 12.69 -1.20 6.21
CA VAL A 27 13.82 -1.66 5.38
C VAL A 27 14.74 -0.50 5.01
N ARG A 28 14.21 0.49 4.29
CA ARG A 28 14.96 1.69 3.85
C ARG A 28 14.04 2.86 3.53
N LYS A 29 14.62 4.04 3.35
CA LYS A 29 13.96 5.22 2.75
C LYS A 29 14.43 5.41 1.31
N PHE A 30 13.58 6.00 0.48
CA PHE A 30 13.98 6.54 -0.82
C PHE A 30 14.59 7.94 -0.66
N PRO A 31 15.52 8.35 -1.53
CA PRO A 31 16.11 9.70 -1.51
C PRO A 31 15.08 10.81 -1.78
N ARG A 32 13.98 10.48 -2.48
CA ARG A 32 12.88 11.39 -2.78
C ARG A 32 11.53 10.70 -2.68
N VAL A 33 10.46 11.50 -2.62
CA VAL A 33 9.08 11.00 -2.74
C VAL A 33 8.72 10.88 -4.20
N ILE A 34 8.22 9.71 -4.62
CA ILE A 34 7.58 9.54 -5.93
C ILE A 34 6.11 9.91 -5.76
N THR A 35 5.67 10.95 -6.46
CA THR A 35 4.31 11.48 -6.29
C THR A 35 3.29 10.66 -7.08
N LEU A 36 2.02 10.68 -6.66
CA LEU A 36 0.95 10.05 -7.44
C LEU A 36 0.82 10.67 -8.85
N ALA A 37 1.10 11.97 -8.99
CA ALA A 37 1.06 12.64 -10.29
C ALA A 37 2.16 12.11 -11.23
N GLU A 38 3.38 11.91 -10.70
CA GLU A 38 4.49 11.32 -11.44
C GLU A 38 4.17 9.87 -11.86
N LEU A 39 3.68 9.02 -10.95
CA LEU A 39 3.31 7.64 -11.27
C LEU A 39 2.30 7.56 -12.42
N ARG A 40 1.39 8.53 -12.55
CA ARG A 40 0.41 8.59 -13.65
C ARG A 40 1.02 8.92 -15.02
N THR A 41 2.24 9.46 -15.05
CA THR A 41 2.93 9.80 -16.30
C THR A 41 3.87 8.71 -16.79
N VAL A 42 4.07 7.65 -16.01
CA VAL A 42 5.06 6.60 -16.29
C VAL A 42 4.42 5.46 -17.06
N HIS A 43 4.98 5.18 -18.25
CA HIS A 43 4.57 4.06 -19.07
C HIS A 43 4.87 2.72 -18.39
N GLY A 44 3.93 1.79 -18.44
CA GLY A 44 3.97 0.49 -17.79
C GLY A 44 3.28 0.46 -16.42
N LEU A 45 2.90 1.61 -15.85
CA LEU A 45 2.14 1.68 -14.60
C LEU A 45 0.63 1.88 -14.81
N GLU A 46 0.17 2.01 -16.06
CA GLU A 46 -1.25 2.15 -16.39
C GLU A 46 -2.15 1.08 -15.74
N PRO A 47 -1.78 -0.21 -15.64
CA PRO A 47 -2.63 -1.21 -15.00
C PRO A 47 -2.56 -1.20 -13.47
N MET A 48 -1.62 -0.48 -12.85
CA MET A 48 -1.35 -0.54 -11.42
C MET A 48 -2.60 -0.23 -10.60
N VAL A 49 -2.91 -1.09 -9.62
CA VAL A 49 -4.14 -0.99 -8.81
C VAL A 49 -4.25 0.38 -8.14
N LEU A 50 -3.13 0.97 -7.74
CA LEU A 50 -3.07 2.28 -7.10
C LEU A 50 -3.65 3.39 -7.97
N LEU A 51 -3.41 3.34 -9.28
CA LEU A 51 -3.84 4.37 -10.21
C LEU A 51 -5.31 4.22 -10.62
N ASN A 52 -5.85 3.00 -10.48
CA ASN A 52 -7.17 2.60 -10.97
C ASN A 52 -8.22 2.39 -9.86
N ARG A 53 -7.82 2.14 -8.61
CA ARG A 53 -8.74 1.82 -7.51
C ARG A 53 -8.45 2.65 -6.25
N SER A 54 -9.05 3.85 -6.20
CA SER A 54 -8.72 4.92 -5.23
C SER A 54 -9.01 4.65 -3.75
N ARG A 55 -9.80 3.62 -3.40
CA ARG A 55 -10.26 3.38 -2.01
C ARG A 55 -9.77 2.06 -1.41
N LEU A 56 -8.83 1.38 -2.06
CA LEU A 56 -8.23 0.15 -1.53
C LEU A 56 -6.90 0.48 -0.85
N SER A 57 -6.77 0.26 0.46
CA SER A 57 -5.56 0.65 1.21
C SER A 57 -4.43 -0.38 1.16
N VAL A 58 -4.75 -1.65 0.92
CA VAL A 58 -3.79 -2.74 0.73
C VAL A 58 -4.01 -3.32 -0.66
N GLN A 59 -2.97 -3.27 -1.48
CA GLN A 59 -3.09 -3.55 -2.91
C GLN A 59 -1.96 -4.48 -3.34
N PRO A 60 -2.22 -5.42 -4.27
CA PRO A 60 -1.15 -6.14 -4.93
C PRO A 60 -0.39 -5.18 -5.86
N VAL A 61 0.90 -5.48 -6.07
CA VAL A 61 1.76 -4.81 -7.04
C VAL A 61 2.37 -5.91 -7.89
N ALA A 62 2.26 -5.81 -9.21
CA ALA A 62 2.89 -6.77 -10.12
C ALA A 62 4.41 -6.60 -10.09
N GLU A 63 5.16 -7.65 -10.43
CA GLU A 63 6.62 -7.59 -10.41
C GLU A 63 7.16 -6.51 -11.36
N GLU A 64 6.57 -6.39 -12.55
CA GLU A 64 6.97 -5.39 -13.54
C GLU A 64 6.73 -3.95 -13.04
N GLU A 65 5.59 -3.71 -12.39
CA GLU A 65 5.25 -2.42 -11.76
C GLU A 65 6.22 -2.10 -10.62
N TRP A 66 6.55 -3.09 -9.79
CA TRP A 66 7.51 -2.95 -8.70
C TRP A 66 8.88 -2.51 -9.21
N GLN A 67 9.39 -3.18 -10.25
CA GLN A 67 10.70 -2.84 -10.83
C GLN A 67 10.73 -1.40 -11.38
N ILE A 68 9.67 -0.97 -12.06
CA ILE A 68 9.56 0.42 -12.55
C ILE A 68 9.59 1.41 -11.37
N VAL A 69 8.79 1.18 -10.32
CA VAL A 69 8.75 2.06 -9.13
C VAL A 69 10.11 2.12 -8.44
N MET A 70 10.82 1.00 -8.34
CA MET A 70 12.14 0.94 -7.73
C MET A 70 13.19 1.71 -8.55
N GLN A 71 13.14 1.65 -9.88
CA GLN A 71 13.99 2.47 -10.75
C GLN A 71 13.71 3.97 -10.57
N LEU A 72 12.44 4.37 -10.52
CA LEU A 72 12.07 5.77 -10.24
C LEU A 72 12.60 6.23 -8.87
N ALA A 73 12.53 5.36 -7.86
CA ALA A 73 12.98 5.66 -6.51
C ALA A 73 14.49 5.91 -6.41
N GLU A 74 15.28 5.35 -7.32
CA GLU A 74 16.73 5.48 -7.36
C GLU A 74 17.21 6.68 -8.20
N GLN A 75 16.33 7.25 -9.02
CA GLN A 75 16.61 8.49 -9.74
C GLN A 75 16.63 9.68 -8.75
N THR A 76 17.73 10.42 -8.75
CA THR A 76 17.94 11.61 -7.91
C THR A 76 17.34 12.85 -8.57
#